data_AF-A0A842AKA5-F1
#
_entry.id   AF-A0A842AKA5-F1
#
_cell.length_a   1.000
_cell.length_b   1.000
_cell.length_c   1.000
_cell.angle_alpha   90.00
_cell.angle_beta   90.00
_cell.angle_gamma   90.00
#
_symmetry.space_group_name_H-M   'P 1'
#
loop_
_entity.id
_entity.type
_entity.pdbx_description
1 polymer ?
#
loop_
_entity_poly.entity_id
_entity_poly.type
_entity_poly.pdbx_seq_one_letter_code
_entity_poly.pdbx_strand_id
1 'polypeptide(L)'
;MANIKKVQLYNLIGEARTARLAELDKLYTARKKKAFQNIIDNNKLEESFKKIHANLLENKKLATCIVDVLPVGYCDVKDAAYDRVIQDYEEWKTNQYSRYIGQSNETLNAIEYDATSERDLIWDEFEKVMALVKQSSSAKKAMVLMEEIGFDVSSLEAEVKYELTTTDIKKDLLGLKSK
;
A
#
# COMPACT_ATOMS: atom_id res chain seq x y z
N MET A 1 32.24 16.43 11.30
CA MET A 1 30.79 16.69 11.47
C MET A 1 30.06 15.63 10.70
N ALA A 2 29.21 14.85 11.37
CA ALA A 2 28.30 13.95 10.69
C ALA A 2 27.41 14.80 9.76
N ASN A 3 27.24 14.36 8.52
CA ASN A 3 26.57 15.15 7.48
C ASN A 3 25.34 14.38 7.02
N ILE A 4 24.17 15.01 7.06
CA ILE A 4 22.93 14.44 6.52
C ILE A 4 23.16 14.16 5.03
N LYS A 5 22.81 12.95 4.60
CA LYS A 5 22.97 12.53 3.21
C LYS A 5 21.69 12.82 2.43
N LYS A 6 21.83 13.14 1.14
CA LYS A 6 20.68 13.28 0.23
C LYS A 6 19.78 12.05 0.18
N VAL A 7 20.33 10.85 0.42
CA VAL A 7 19.53 9.62 0.49
C VAL A 7 18.48 9.67 1.60
N GLN A 8 18.77 10.32 2.73
CA GLN A 8 17.81 10.48 3.82
C GLN A 8 16.66 11.42 3.41
N LEU A 9 16.96 12.46 2.62
CA LEU A 9 15.95 13.35 2.03
C LEU A 9 15.08 12.62 1.00
N TYR A 10 15.68 11.79 0.14
CA TYR A 10 14.91 10.96 -0.79
C TYR A 10 14.00 9.97 -0.09
N ASN A 11 14.47 9.37 1.02
CA ASN A 11 13.64 8.47 1.82
C ASN A 11 12.44 9.20 2.41
N LEU A 12 12.64 10.39 2.98
CA LEU A 12 11.56 11.22 3.52
C LEU A 12 10.51 11.56 2.45
N ILE A 13 10.95 11.92 1.24
CA ILE A 13 10.05 12.16 0.09
C ILE A 13 9.28 10.88 -0.27
N GLY A 14 9.97 9.73 -0.30
CA GLY A 14 9.37 8.43 -0.61
C GLY A 14 8.31 8.00 0.43
N GLU A 15 8.59 8.21 1.71
CA GLU A 15 7.65 7.93 2.81
C GLU A 15 6.41 8.82 2.72
N ALA A 16 6.60 10.14 2.54
CA ALA A 16 5.49 11.09 2.36
C ALA A 16 4.64 10.73 1.13
N ARG A 17 5.27 10.38 0.00
CA ARG A 17 4.56 9.92 -1.21
C ARG A 17 3.74 8.66 -0.93
N THR A 18 4.34 7.68 -0.26
CA THR A 18 3.68 6.41 0.07
C THR A 18 2.48 6.63 0.97
N ALA A 19 2.62 7.46 2.00
CA ALA A 19 1.53 7.83 2.89
C ALA A 19 0.40 8.51 2.12
N ARG A 20 0.74 9.47 1.25
CA ARG A 20 -0.25 10.20 0.45
C ARG A 20 -1.01 9.30 -0.53
N LEU A 21 -0.30 8.40 -1.22
CA LEU A 21 -0.93 7.42 -2.10
C LEU A 21 -1.83 6.45 -1.33
N ALA A 22 -1.44 6.03 -0.12
CA ALA A 22 -2.27 5.18 0.73
C ALA A 22 -3.56 5.90 1.18
N GLU A 23 -3.51 7.20 1.47
CA GLU A 23 -4.71 8.00 1.74
C GLU A 23 -5.63 8.08 0.52
N LEU A 24 -5.06 8.35 -0.67
CA LEU A 24 -5.81 8.35 -1.93
C LEU A 24 -6.49 6.99 -2.14
N ASP A 25 -5.78 5.88 -1.96
CA ASP A 25 -6.33 4.53 -2.12
C ASP A 25 -7.49 4.24 -1.15
N LYS A 26 -7.42 4.73 0.09
CA LYS A 26 -8.52 4.63 1.06
C LYS A 26 -9.75 5.41 0.62
N LEU A 27 -9.58 6.68 0.23
CA LEU A 27 -10.65 7.53 -0.27
C LEU A 27 -11.27 6.93 -1.53
N TYR A 28 -10.42 6.45 -2.43
CA TYR A 28 -10.83 5.82 -3.66
C TYR A 28 -11.67 4.57 -3.39
N THR A 29 -11.20 3.69 -2.52
CA THR A 29 -11.94 2.48 -2.09
C THR A 29 -13.30 2.81 -1.49
N ALA A 30 -13.41 3.89 -0.71
CA ALA A 30 -14.69 4.33 -0.17
C ALA A 30 -15.65 4.84 -1.26
N ARG A 31 -15.17 5.67 -2.22
CA ARG A 31 -15.96 6.16 -3.37
C ARG A 31 -16.52 4.99 -4.19
N LYS A 32 -15.65 4.02 -4.48
CA LYS A 32 -15.96 2.77 -5.18
C LYS A 32 -17.08 1.97 -4.51
N LYS A 33 -16.93 1.66 -3.22
CA LYS A 33 -17.93 0.93 -2.43
C LYS A 33 -19.29 1.62 -2.47
N LYS A 34 -19.30 2.94 -2.30
CA LYS A 34 -20.53 3.74 -2.35
C LYS A 34 -21.20 3.69 -3.73
N ALA A 35 -20.44 3.87 -4.81
CA ALA A 35 -20.98 3.82 -6.16
C ALA A 35 -21.60 2.45 -6.47
N PHE A 36 -20.97 1.36 -6.02
CA PHE A 36 -21.51 0.02 -6.20
C PHE A 36 -22.76 -0.26 -5.37
N GLN A 37 -22.78 0.17 -4.11
CA GLN A 37 -23.99 0.04 -3.29
C GLN A 37 -25.15 0.81 -3.94
N ASN A 38 -24.91 2.01 -4.49
CA ASN A 38 -25.94 2.74 -5.23
C ASN A 38 -26.47 1.94 -6.44
N ILE A 39 -25.60 1.22 -7.18
CA ILE A 39 -26.03 0.36 -8.29
C ILE A 39 -26.93 -0.77 -7.77
N ILE A 40 -26.54 -1.41 -6.67
CA ILE A 40 -27.32 -2.47 -6.03
C ILE A 40 -28.68 -1.94 -5.59
N ASP A 41 -28.73 -0.80 -4.92
CA ASP A 41 -29.94 -0.20 -4.38
C ASP A 41 -30.89 0.25 -5.50
N ASN A 42 -30.37 0.97 -6.50
CA ASN A 42 -31.14 1.48 -7.63
C ASN A 42 -31.79 0.36 -8.45
N ASN A 43 -31.13 -0.80 -8.53
CA ASN A 43 -31.62 -1.97 -9.27
C ASN A 43 -32.27 -3.02 -8.35
N LYS A 44 -32.37 -2.75 -7.04
CA LYS A 44 -32.94 -3.66 -6.02
C LYS A 44 -32.30 -5.06 -6.02
N LEU A 45 -30.98 -5.12 -6.17
CA LEU A 45 -30.23 -6.36 -6.37
C LEU A 45 -29.77 -7.04 -5.07
N GLU A 46 -29.94 -6.40 -3.91
CA GLU A 46 -29.41 -6.87 -2.62
C GLU A 46 -29.81 -8.33 -2.32
N GLU A 47 -31.09 -8.66 -2.45
CA GLU A 47 -31.59 -10.02 -2.21
C GLU A 47 -31.04 -11.04 -3.21
N SER A 48 -30.83 -10.64 -4.46
CA SER A 48 -30.21 -11.51 -5.47
C SER A 48 -28.75 -11.79 -5.11
N PHE A 49 -28.00 -10.79 -4.65
CA PHE A 49 -26.62 -10.97 -4.18
C PHE A 49 -26.55 -11.91 -2.96
N LYS A 50 -27.45 -11.73 -1.98
CA LYS A 50 -27.53 -12.64 -0.81
C LYS A 50 -27.81 -14.08 -1.23
N LYS A 51 -28.74 -14.30 -2.17
CA LYS A 51 -29.03 -15.63 -2.71
C LYS A 51 -27.83 -16.25 -3.40
N ILE A 52 -27.12 -15.48 -4.23
CA ILE A 52 -25.89 -15.96 -4.89
C ILE A 52 -24.85 -16.38 -3.85
N HIS A 53 -24.61 -15.54 -2.84
CA HIS A 53 -23.65 -15.82 -1.79
C HIS A 53 -24.02 -17.06 -0.97
N ALA A 54 -25.28 -17.19 -0.55
CA ALA A 54 -25.78 -18.37 0.15
C ALA A 54 -25.61 -19.65 -0.68
N ASN A 55 -25.95 -19.60 -1.97
CA ASN A 55 -25.80 -20.74 -2.88
C ASN A 55 -24.34 -21.14 -3.06
N LEU A 56 -23.40 -20.17 -3.14
CA LEU A 56 -21.96 -20.47 -3.22
C LEU A 56 -21.47 -21.20 -1.96
N LEU A 57 -21.92 -20.78 -0.78
CA LEU A 57 -21.57 -21.42 0.49
C LEU A 57 -22.16 -22.83 0.60
N GLU A 58 -23.42 -23.00 0.18
CA GLU A 58 -24.09 -24.31 0.16
C GLU A 58 -23.40 -25.27 -0.82
N ASN A 59 -23.11 -24.81 -2.04
CA ASN A 59 -22.43 -25.60 -3.06
C ASN A 59 -21.07 -26.08 -2.58
N LYS A 60 -20.29 -25.20 -1.95
CA LYS A 60 -19.01 -25.58 -1.34
C LYS A 60 -19.18 -26.69 -0.30
N LYS A 61 -20.15 -26.54 0.60
CA LYS A 61 -20.44 -27.54 1.65
C LYS A 61 -20.80 -28.89 1.04
N LEU A 62 -21.70 -28.90 0.04
CA LEU A 62 -22.10 -30.11 -0.67
C LEU A 62 -20.91 -30.75 -1.40
N ALA A 63 -20.09 -29.95 -2.09
CA ALA A 63 -18.92 -30.42 -2.80
C ALA A 63 -17.91 -31.08 -1.85
N THR A 64 -17.66 -30.50 -0.66
CA THR A 64 -16.81 -31.12 0.37
C THR A 64 -17.34 -32.50 0.78
N CYS A 65 -18.65 -32.61 1.08
CA CYS A 65 -19.25 -33.89 1.46
C CYS A 65 -19.12 -34.96 0.36
N ILE A 66 -19.22 -34.55 -0.91
CA ILE A 66 -19.12 -35.46 -2.05
C ILE A 66 -17.67 -35.93 -2.25
N VAL A 67 -16.69 -35.03 -2.15
CA VAL A 67 -15.26 -35.35 -2.29
C VAL A 67 -14.80 -36.37 -1.24
N ASP A 68 -15.33 -36.30 -0.02
CA ASP A 68 -14.97 -37.23 1.06
C ASP A 68 -15.42 -38.68 0.81
N VAL A 69 -16.42 -38.88 -0.04
CA VAL A 69 -17.05 -40.19 -0.27
C VAL A 69 -16.73 -40.75 -1.66
N LEU A 70 -16.42 -39.90 -2.64
CA LEU A 70 -16.14 -40.34 -4.00
C LEU A 70 -14.73 -40.97 -4.13
N PRO A 71 -14.62 -42.20 -4.67
CA PRO A 71 -13.33 -42.85 -4.89
C PRO A 71 -12.60 -42.32 -6.13
N VAL A 72 -13.23 -41.45 -6.94
CA VAL A 72 -12.69 -40.89 -8.18
C VAL A 72 -12.70 -39.37 -8.10
N GLY A 73 -11.57 -38.75 -8.42
CA GLY A 73 -11.41 -37.30 -8.35
C GLY A 73 -12.06 -36.57 -9.54
N TYR A 74 -13.35 -36.27 -9.43
CA TYR A 74 -14.02 -35.34 -10.34
C TYR A 74 -13.48 -33.94 -10.14
N CYS A 75 -12.88 -33.36 -11.19
CA CYS A 75 -12.22 -32.04 -11.13
C CYS A 75 -13.16 -30.94 -10.66
N ASP A 76 -14.38 -30.88 -11.19
CA ASP A 76 -15.30 -29.76 -10.92
C ASP A 76 -15.79 -29.76 -9.47
N VAL A 77 -16.05 -30.96 -8.91
CA VAL A 77 -16.46 -31.11 -7.51
C VAL A 77 -15.28 -30.80 -6.58
N LYS A 78 -14.08 -31.26 -6.94
CA LYS A 78 -12.86 -30.96 -6.21
C LYS A 78 -12.62 -29.45 -6.17
N ASP A 79 -12.68 -28.77 -7.31
CA ASP A 79 -12.44 -27.35 -7.42
C ASP A 79 -13.48 -26.54 -6.63
N ALA A 80 -14.76 -26.93 -6.68
CA ALA A 80 -15.82 -26.32 -5.88
C ALA A 80 -15.60 -26.52 -4.36
N ALA A 81 -15.12 -27.70 -3.93
CA ALA A 81 -14.86 -27.99 -2.52
C ALA A 81 -13.69 -27.15 -1.96
N TYR A 82 -12.67 -26.90 -2.79
CA TYR A 82 -11.50 -26.09 -2.43
C TYR A 82 -11.66 -24.61 -2.76
N ASP A 83 -12.83 -24.19 -3.26
CA ASP A 83 -13.07 -22.79 -3.61
C ASP A 83 -12.96 -21.89 -2.36
N ARG A 84 -12.33 -20.74 -2.53
CA ARG A 84 -12.11 -19.74 -1.47
C ARG A 84 -13.29 -18.80 -1.38
N VAL A 85 -14.49 -19.36 -1.23
CA VAL A 85 -15.70 -18.57 -0.97
C VAL A 85 -15.56 -17.86 0.37
N ILE A 86 -15.62 -16.53 0.35
CA ILE A 86 -15.62 -15.67 1.53
C ILE A 86 -16.95 -15.86 2.28
N GLN A 87 -16.87 -16.17 3.58
CA GLN A 87 -18.05 -16.46 4.40
C GLN A 87 -18.87 -15.23 4.75
N ASP A 88 -18.21 -14.10 5.02
CA ASP A 88 -18.91 -12.86 5.33
C ASP A 88 -19.50 -12.24 4.06
N TYR A 89 -20.79 -11.89 4.12
CA TYR A 89 -21.50 -11.35 2.96
C TYR A 89 -20.99 -9.97 2.56
N GLU A 90 -20.71 -9.08 3.52
CA GLU A 90 -20.28 -7.71 3.24
C GLU A 90 -18.85 -7.68 2.67
N GLU A 91 -17.98 -8.54 3.18
CA GLU A 91 -16.64 -8.76 2.64
C GLU A 91 -16.70 -9.41 1.25
N TRP A 92 -17.55 -10.43 1.06
CA TRP A 92 -17.76 -11.04 -0.26
C TRP A 92 -18.29 -10.02 -1.28
N LYS A 93 -19.31 -9.24 -0.91
CA LYS A 93 -19.92 -8.18 -1.74
C LYS A 93 -18.89 -7.11 -2.09
N THR A 94 -18.09 -6.68 -1.11
CA THR A 94 -16.97 -5.76 -1.33
C THR A 94 -15.95 -6.32 -2.31
N ASN A 95 -15.66 -7.62 -2.27
CA ASN A 95 -14.71 -8.23 -3.20
C ASN A 95 -15.27 -8.44 -4.60
N GLN A 96 -16.60 -8.59 -4.74
CA GLN A 96 -17.22 -8.64 -6.06
C GLN A 96 -17.03 -7.32 -6.81
N TYR A 97 -17.04 -6.19 -6.10
CA TYR A 97 -16.77 -4.87 -6.69
C TYR A 97 -15.53 -4.86 -7.60
N SER A 98 -14.40 -5.38 -7.11
CA SER A 98 -13.12 -5.37 -7.82
C SER A 98 -13.15 -6.17 -9.12
N ARG A 99 -14.11 -7.10 -9.27
CA ARG A 99 -14.31 -7.90 -10.49
C ARG A 99 -15.11 -7.18 -11.58
N TYR A 100 -15.79 -6.08 -11.23
CA TYR A 100 -16.60 -5.29 -12.18
C TYR A 100 -15.87 -4.05 -12.72
N ILE A 101 -14.70 -3.69 -12.15
CA ILE A 101 -13.83 -2.64 -12.69
C ILE A 101 -13.35 -3.05 -14.09
N GLY A 102 -13.48 -2.16 -15.07
CA GLY A 102 -13.08 -2.43 -16.47
C GLY A 102 -14.15 -3.09 -17.34
N GLN A 103 -15.36 -3.33 -16.81
CA GLN A 103 -16.53 -3.70 -17.61
C GLN A 103 -17.24 -2.45 -18.17
N SER A 104 -18.37 -2.62 -18.88
CA SER A 104 -19.15 -1.55 -19.52
C SER A 104 -19.90 -0.61 -18.56
N ASN A 105 -19.42 -0.39 -17.33
CA ASN A 105 -20.01 0.55 -16.39
C ASN A 105 -19.25 1.88 -16.41
N GLU A 106 -19.79 2.86 -17.12
CA GLU A 106 -19.20 4.19 -17.29
C GLU A 106 -18.91 4.91 -15.97
N THR A 107 -19.79 4.77 -14.96
CA THR A 107 -19.59 5.41 -13.66
C THR A 107 -18.40 4.84 -12.91
N LEU A 108 -18.25 3.52 -12.89
CA LEU A 108 -17.11 2.88 -12.22
C LEU A 108 -15.80 3.13 -12.97
N ASN A 109 -15.85 3.16 -14.31
CA ASN A 109 -14.69 3.45 -15.13
C ASN A 109 -14.22 4.91 -14.99
N ALA A 110 -15.16 5.87 -14.91
CA ALA A 110 -14.82 7.27 -14.63
C ALA A 110 -14.14 7.43 -13.27
N ILE A 111 -14.65 6.74 -12.24
CA ILE A 111 -14.08 6.72 -10.89
C ILE A 111 -12.62 6.18 -10.92
N GLU A 112 -12.34 5.11 -11.68
CA GLU A 112 -10.98 4.57 -11.85
C GLU A 112 -10.06 5.50 -12.64
N TYR A 113 -10.58 6.14 -13.70
CA TYR A 113 -9.84 7.11 -14.48
C TYR A 113 -9.43 8.31 -13.62
N ASP A 114 -10.38 8.89 -12.86
CA ASP A 114 -10.12 10.00 -11.96
C ASP A 114 -9.06 9.63 -10.91
N ALA A 115 -9.14 8.45 -10.32
CA ALA A 115 -8.16 7.99 -9.34
C ALA A 115 -6.77 7.77 -9.95
N THR A 116 -6.70 7.29 -11.19
CA THR A 116 -5.43 7.15 -11.93
C THR A 116 -4.84 8.53 -12.21
N SER A 117 -5.66 9.47 -12.68
CA SER A 117 -5.23 10.86 -12.91
C SER A 117 -4.77 11.55 -11.62
N GLU A 118 -5.51 11.41 -10.51
CA GLU A 118 -5.12 11.92 -9.19
C GLU A 118 -3.79 11.30 -8.72
N ARG A 119 -3.59 9.99 -8.94
CA ARG A 119 -2.34 9.30 -8.61
C ARG A 119 -1.18 9.85 -9.43
N ASP A 120 -1.36 10.05 -10.73
CA ASP A 120 -0.32 10.58 -11.62
C ASP A 120 0.07 12.01 -11.22
N LEU A 121 -0.91 12.86 -10.90
CA LEU A 121 -0.65 14.22 -10.37
C LEU A 121 0.16 14.19 -9.07
N ILE A 122 -0.15 13.28 -8.14
CA ILE A 122 0.64 13.10 -6.92
C ILE A 122 2.07 12.69 -7.28
N TRP A 123 2.23 11.71 -8.16
CA TRP A 123 3.55 11.26 -8.60
C TRP A 123 4.37 12.40 -9.20
N ASP A 124 3.79 13.16 -10.12
CA ASP A 124 4.44 14.28 -10.80
C ASP A 124 4.90 15.36 -9.81
N GLU A 125 4.07 15.71 -8.81
CA GLU A 125 4.47 16.67 -7.77
C GLU A 125 5.63 16.15 -6.92
N PHE A 126 5.62 14.87 -6.51
CA PHE A 126 6.73 14.29 -5.75
C PHE A 126 8.01 14.15 -6.59
N GLU A 127 7.90 13.88 -7.90
CA GLU A 127 9.05 13.89 -8.82
C GLU A 127 9.67 15.28 -8.95
N LYS A 128 8.85 16.36 -8.97
CA LYS A 128 9.37 17.74 -8.91
C LYS A 128 10.16 18.00 -7.63
N VAL A 129 9.67 17.55 -6.48
CA VAL A 129 10.39 17.67 -5.20
C VAL A 129 11.70 16.87 -5.23
N MET A 130 11.69 15.64 -5.75
CA MET A 130 12.93 14.86 -5.92
C MET A 130 13.93 15.55 -6.84
N ALA A 131 13.47 16.17 -7.93
CA ALA A 131 14.32 16.92 -8.84
C ALA A 131 15.00 18.11 -8.14
N LEU A 132 14.29 18.84 -7.27
CA LEU A 132 14.87 19.94 -6.47
C LEU A 132 15.99 19.46 -5.55
N VAL A 133 15.78 18.34 -4.84
CA VAL A 133 16.82 17.74 -3.99
C VAL A 133 18.01 17.26 -4.83
N LYS A 134 17.75 16.68 -6.01
CA LYS A 134 18.79 16.22 -6.94
C LYS A 134 19.66 17.38 -7.44
N GLN A 135 19.03 18.48 -7.86
CA GLN A 135 19.69 19.68 -8.38
C GLN A 135 20.44 20.49 -7.31
N SER A 136 20.01 20.40 -6.05
CA SER A 136 20.64 21.12 -4.94
C SER A 136 22.13 20.77 -4.78
N SER A 137 23.00 21.75 -4.57
CA SER A 137 24.45 21.51 -4.47
C SER A 137 24.88 20.77 -3.18
N SER A 138 24.00 20.68 -2.17
CA SER A 138 24.27 20.00 -0.89
C SER A 138 22.97 19.57 -0.22
N ALA A 139 23.04 18.61 0.71
CA ALA A 139 21.90 18.20 1.52
C ALA A 139 21.36 19.33 2.40
N LYS A 140 22.24 20.16 2.97
CA LYS A 140 21.82 21.32 3.79
C LYS A 140 20.96 22.33 3.01
N LYS A 141 21.32 22.63 1.76
CA LYS A 141 20.51 23.51 0.90
C LYS A 141 19.18 22.84 0.52
N ALA A 142 19.20 21.54 0.24
CA ALA A 142 18.00 20.79 -0.07
C ALA A 142 17.03 20.74 1.13
N MET A 143 17.52 20.62 2.36
CA MET A 143 16.70 20.65 3.58
C MET A 143 15.92 21.96 3.71
N VAL A 144 16.57 23.11 3.52
CA VAL A 144 15.90 24.43 3.57
C VAL A 144 14.77 24.50 2.55
N LEU A 145 15.02 24.05 1.30
CA LEU A 145 13.99 24.02 0.26
C LEU A 145 12.84 23.06 0.61
N MET A 146 13.14 21.92 1.23
CA MET A 146 12.12 20.96 1.67
C MET A 146 11.26 21.51 2.81
N GLU A 147 11.86 22.19 3.78
CA GLU A 147 11.15 22.90 4.87
C GLU A 147 10.22 23.98 4.30
N GLU A 148 10.69 24.76 3.31
CA GLU A 148 9.87 25.77 2.61
C GLU A 148 8.65 25.16 1.90
N ILE A 149 8.79 23.92 1.39
CA ILE A 149 7.70 23.15 0.76
C ILE A 149 6.78 22.51 1.84
N GLY A 150 7.18 22.51 3.11
CA GLY A 150 6.40 21.99 4.23
C GLY A 150 6.75 20.57 4.67
N PHE A 151 7.90 20.03 4.25
CA PHE A 151 8.42 18.78 4.80
C PHE A 151 9.03 19.02 6.19
N ASP A 152 8.70 18.14 7.13
CA ASP A 152 9.39 18.09 8.43
C ASP A 152 10.69 17.30 8.31
N VAL A 153 11.82 18.00 8.41
CA VAL A 153 13.17 17.41 8.36
C VAL A 153 13.85 17.37 9.73
N SER A 154 13.13 17.74 10.81
CA SER A 154 13.69 17.87 12.16
C SER A 154 14.19 16.54 12.74
N SER A 155 13.64 15.42 12.28
CA SER A 155 14.00 14.07 12.69
C SER A 155 15.23 13.50 11.97
N LEU A 156 15.81 14.21 11.00
CA LEU A 156 16.96 13.71 10.24
C LEU A 156 18.25 13.80 11.05
N GLU A 157 18.66 12.66 11.60
CA GLU A 157 19.94 12.55 12.27
C GLU A 157 21.08 12.29 11.28
N ALA A 158 22.23 12.90 11.54
CA ALA A 158 23.39 12.70 10.70
C ALA A 158 23.99 11.31 10.92
N GLU A 159 24.24 10.57 9.84
CA GLU A 159 24.84 9.23 9.93
C GLU A 159 26.29 9.34 10.45
N VAL A 160 26.53 8.88 11.69
CA VAL A 160 27.87 8.77 12.26
C VAL A 160 28.48 7.47 11.73
N LYS A 161 29.36 7.59 10.72
CA LYS A 161 29.92 6.42 10.02
C LYS A 161 30.92 5.62 10.86
N TYR A 162 31.47 6.20 11.92
CA TYR A 162 32.40 5.56 12.84
C TYR A 162 32.24 6.19 14.24
N GLU A 163 31.70 5.46 15.20
CA GLU A 163 32.09 5.69 16.58
C GLU A 163 33.54 5.22 16.69
N LEU A 164 34.48 6.15 16.84
CA LEU A 164 35.80 5.82 17.34
C LEU A 164 35.60 5.31 18.76
N THR A 165 35.47 4.00 18.94
CA THR A 165 35.69 3.39 20.25
C THR A 165 37.13 3.70 20.63
N THR A 166 37.31 4.58 21.60
CA THR A 166 38.62 4.76 22.23
C THR A 166 38.95 3.45 22.92
N THR A 167 39.75 2.62 22.26
CA THR A 167 40.38 1.48 22.93
C THR A 167 41.24 2.05 24.05
N ASP A 168 41.07 1.57 25.29
CA ASP A 168 41.94 1.93 26.40
C ASP A 168 43.36 1.44 26.10
N ILE A 169 44.17 2.32 25.52
CA ILE A 169 45.58 2.05 25.25
C ILE A 169 46.35 2.18 26.56
N LYS A 170 46.84 1.04 27.05
CA LYS A 170 47.79 0.94 28.16
C LYS A 170 49.13 1.58 27.77
N LYS A 171 49.26 2.88 28.02
CA LYS A 171 50.41 3.72 27.64
C LYS A 171 51.73 3.22 28.25
N ASP A 172 51.66 2.57 29.40
CA ASP A 172 52.75 1.90 30.11
C ASP A 172 53.35 0.75 29.29
N LEU A 173 52.53 -0.08 28.64
CA LEU A 173 53.00 -1.16 27.77
C LEU A 173 53.64 -0.66 26.47
N LEU A 174 53.35 0.57 26.06
CA LEU A 174 53.96 1.22 24.90
C LEU A 174 55.23 2.02 25.24
N GLY A 175 55.67 2.00 26.51
CA GLY A 175 56.84 2.76 26.97
C GLY A 175 56.64 4.29 26.96
N LEU A 176 55.41 4.76 26.75
CA LEU A 176 55.06 6.18 26.75
C LEU A 176 54.85 6.61 28.20
N LYS A 177 55.91 7.15 28.83
CA LYS A 177 55.81 7.69 30.19
C LYS A 177 54.77 8.81 30.23
N SER A 178 53.78 8.65 31.09
CA SER A 178 52.86 9.73 31.45
C SER A 178 53.69 10.88 32.01
N LYS A 179 53.53 12.08 31.45
CA LYS A 179 53.97 13.31 32.13
C LYS A 179 53.02 13.62 33.27
#